data_AF-A0A934R5T2-F1
#
_entry.id   AF-A0A934R5T2-F1
#
_cell.length_a   1.000
_cell.length_b   1.000
_cell.length_c   1.000
_cell.angle_alpha   90.00
_cell.angle_beta   90.00
_cell.angle_gamma   90.00
#
_symmetry.space_group_name_H-M   'P 1'
#
loop_
_entity.id
_entity.type
_entity.pdbx_description
1 polymer ?
#
loop_
_entity_poly.entity_id
_entity_poly.type
_entity_poly.pdbx_seq_one_letter_code
_entity_poly.pdbx_strand_id
1 'polypeptide(L)'
;MSPVPTTLKGKEFEQLLMDAADRERRAKRMTMGRYGTNGVTIKDDSDPSGKRTKTVLIPSLPDFEGVLYDGRQFIIEAKHCQQTAFDMRKESIKPKQVEHMLERSAFGVPCFLVIHFAERRGQNFFYPAITVAIPVNNSRRAWQDYVDAYAIARRLKQKVKPQGSITRDIAQEWGQLVPWRIPKGCRKALPDLMSFLVPDSTETPAPDSEQPTLF
;
A
#
# COMPACT_ATOMS: atom_id res chain seq x y z
N MET A 1 -4.11 -0.68 25.97
CA MET A 1 -3.29 -1.12 24.82
C MET A 1 -4.18 -1.23 23.60
N SER A 2 -3.75 -0.70 22.46
CA SER A 2 -4.49 -0.78 21.19
C SER A 2 -4.62 -2.26 20.74
N PRO A 3 -5.80 -2.72 20.30
CA PRO A 3 -6.06 -4.11 19.96
C PRO A 3 -5.54 -4.45 18.55
N VAL A 4 -4.24 -4.25 18.32
CA VAL A 4 -3.60 -4.68 17.06
C VAL A 4 -3.65 -6.20 17.00
N PRO A 5 -4.22 -6.83 15.95
CA PRO A 5 -4.22 -8.28 15.83
C PRO A 5 -2.81 -8.84 15.86
N THR A 6 -2.55 -9.84 16.69
CA THR A 6 -1.21 -10.42 16.85
C THR A 6 -0.81 -11.30 15.67
N THR A 7 -1.78 -11.96 15.05
CA THR A 7 -1.56 -12.80 13.87
C THR A 7 -2.70 -12.59 12.88
N LEU A 8 -2.35 -12.48 11.59
CA LEU A 8 -3.30 -12.38 10.49
C LEU A 8 -2.85 -13.27 9.33
N LYS A 9 -3.76 -13.59 8.43
CA LYS A 9 -3.43 -14.06 7.08
C LYS A 9 -3.50 -12.89 6.11
N GLY A 10 -2.77 -12.96 4.98
CA GLY A 10 -2.79 -11.88 3.97
C GLY A 10 -4.20 -11.50 3.54
N LYS A 11 -5.04 -12.49 3.20
CA LYS A 11 -6.44 -12.26 2.83
C LYS A 11 -7.33 -11.75 3.96
N GLU A 12 -7.02 -12.11 5.20
CA GLU A 12 -7.74 -11.56 6.35
C GLU A 12 -7.38 -10.10 6.56
N PHE A 13 -6.10 -9.74 6.42
CA PHE A 13 -5.66 -8.35 6.51
C PHE A 13 -6.30 -7.49 5.42
N GLU A 14 -6.29 -7.94 4.16
CA GLU A 14 -7.00 -7.28 3.06
C GLU A 14 -8.50 -7.10 3.35
N GLN A 15 -9.15 -8.09 3.96
CA GLN A 15 -10.57 -8.00 4.29
C GLN A 15 -10.83 -6.98 5.41
N LEU A 16 -9.98 -6.92 6.44
CA LEU A 16 -10.11 -5.92 7.51
C LEU A 16 -9.91 -4.49 7.00
N LEU A 17 -9.05 -4.27 6.01
CA LEU A 17 -8.94 -2.98 5.31
C LEU A 17 -10.25 -2.62 4.60
N MET A 18 -10.88 -3.58 3.89
CA MET A 18 -12.18 -3.36 3.23
C MET A 18 -13.32 -3.11 4.23
N ASP A 19 -13.34 -3.85 5.35
CA ASP A 19 -14.34 -3.65 6.40
C ASP A 19 -14.20 -2.26 7.05
N ALA A 20 -12.96 -1.80 7.25
CA ALA A 20 -12.68 -0.43 7.69
C ALA A 20 -13.19 0.58 6.67
N ALA A 21 -12.87 0.40 5.38
CA ALA A 21 -13.33 1.30 4.34
C ALA A 21 -14.86 1.33 4.17
N ASP A 22 -15.56 0.21 4.30
CA ASP A 22 -17.02 0.21 4.24
C ASP A 22 -17.65 1.02 5.38
N ARG A 23 -17.03 0.99 6.57
CA ARG A 23 -17.45 1.84 7.68
C ARG A 23 -17.26 3.32 7.35
N GLU A 24 -16.10 3.68 6.83
CA GLU A 24 -15.79 5.07 6.42
C GLU A 24 -16.72 5.53 5.28
N ARG A 25 -17.10 4.62 4.37
CA ARG A 25 -18.09 4.84 3.31
C ARG A 25 -19.48 5.13 3.86
N ARG A 26 -19.96 4.35 4.85
CA ARG A 26 -21.24 4.62 5.53
C ARG A 26 -21.22 5.96 6.26
N ALA A 27 -20.06 6.39 6.75
CA ALA A 27 -19.86 7.71 7.34
C ALA A 27 -19.61 8.83 6.30
N LYS A 28 -19.66 8.52 4.99
CA LYS A 28 -19.40 9.45 3.88
C LYS A 28 -18.02 10.13 3.94
N ARG A 29 -17.01 9.47 4.50
CA ARG A 29 -15.63 10.01 4.60
C ARG A 29 -14.71 9.55 3.46
N MET A 30 -14.91 8.34 2.95
CA MET A 30 -14.19 7.83 1.78
C MET A 30 -14.88 6.60 1.18
N THR A 31 -14.52 6.23 -0.03
CA THR A 31 -14.87 4.94 -0.63
C THR A 31 -13.60 4.24 -1.09
N MET A 32 -13.55 2.91 -1.03
CA MET A 32 -12.41 2.10 -1.45
C MET A 32 -12.91 0.82 -2.11
N GLY A 33 -12.26 0.43 -3.20
CA GLY A 33 -12.48 -0.82 -3.92
C GLY A 33 -11.18 -1.57 -4.15
N ARG A 34 -11.31 -2.85 -4.56
CA ARG A 34 -10.17 -3.64 -5.04
C ARG A 34 -9.96 -3.38 -6.52
N TYR A 35 -8.70 -3.31 -6.96
CA TYR A 35 -8.43 -3.39 -8.40
C TYR A 35 -8.88 -4.74 -8.95
N GLY A 36 -9.54 -4.71 -10.11
CA GLY A 36 -9.97 -5.93 -10.80
C GLY A 36 -8.78 -6.72 -11.34
N THR A 37 -8.78 -8.04 -11.14
CA THR A 37 -7.83 -8.93 -11.81
C THR A 37 -8.28 -9.11 -13.25
N ASN A 38 -7.65 -8.40 -14.18
CA ASN A 38 -8.01 -8.48 -15.60
C ASN A 38 -7.17 -9.57 -16.31
N GLY A 39 -7.85 -10.46 -17.02
CA GLY A 39 -7.25 -11.40 -17.96
C GLY A 39 -7.83 -11.18 -19.34
N VAL A 40 -6.99 -11.25 -20.37
CA VAL A 40 -7.41 -11.18 -21.76
C VAL A 40 -7.18 -12.54 -22.40
N THR A 41 -8.23 -13.11 -22.97
CA THR A 41 -8.14 -14.31 -23.79
C THR A 41 -7.73 -13.90 -25.20
N ILE A 42 -6.52 -14.25 -25.62
CA ILE A 42 -6.02 -14.01 -26.98
C ILE A 42 -5.91 -15.32 -27.74
N LYS A 43 -6.02 -15.27 -29.07
CA LYS A 43 -5.77 -16.44 -29.91
C LYS A 43 -4.32 -16.90 -29.75
N ASP A 44 -4.11 -18.21 -29.78
CA ASP A 44 -2.78 -18.78 -29.73
C ASP A 44 -2.17 -18.80 -31.13
N ASP A 45 -1.23 -17.88 -31.39
CA ASP A 45 -0.55 -17.79 -32.68
C ASP A 45 0.27 -19.04 -33.04
N SER A 46 0.54 -19.92 -32.07
CA SER A 46 1.19 -21.22 -32.31
C SER A 46 0.22 -22.29 -32.82
N ASP A 47 -1.08 -21.98 -32.88
CA ASP A 47 -2.13 -22.86 -33.37
C ASP A 47 -2.63 -22.43 -34.75
N PRO A 48 -2.16 -23.05 -35.85
CA PRO A 48 -2.60 -22.69 -37.20
C PRO A 48 -4.10 -22.93 -37.44
N SER A 49 -4.77 -23.71 -36.58
CA SER A 49 -6.22 -23.89 -36.66
C SER A 49 -7.03 -22.71 -36.10
N GLY A 50 -6.40 -21.80 -35.35
CA GLY A 50 -7.04 -20.65 -34.71
C GLY A 50 -8.07 -21.00 -33.64
N LYS A 51 -8.12 -22.26 -33.20
CA LYS A 51 -9.10 -22.77 -32.21
C LYS A 51 -8.58 -22.63 -30.78
N ARG A 52 -7.27 -22.70 -30.57
CA ARG A 52 -6.66 -22.50 -29.26
C ARG A 52 -6.63 -21.02 -28.90
N THR A 53 -6.96 -20.75 -27.65
CA THR A 53 -6.80 -19.45 -27.02
C THR A 53 -5.93 -19.60 -25.79
N LYS A 54 -5.19 -18.54 -25.46
CA LYS A 54 -4.41 -18.43 -24.23
C LYS A 54 -4.90 -17.22 -23.43
N THR A 55 -5.10 -17.42 -22.14
CA THR A 55 -5.40 -16.32 -21.22
C THR A 55 -4.09 -15.66 -20.82
N VAL A 56 -3.91 -14.41 -21.22
CA VAL A 56 -2.82 -13.56 -20.74
C VAL A 56 -3.34 -12.74 -19.58
N LEU A 57 -2.71 -12.92 -18.42
CA LEU A 57 -2.99 -12.09 -17.25
C LEU A 57 -2.40 -10.70 -17.48
N ILE A 58 -3.23 -9.67 -17.37
CA ILE A 58 -2.73 -8.30 -17.37
C ILE A 58 -1.98 -8.10 -16.05
N PRO A 59 -0.77 -7.49 -16.06
CA PRO A 59 -0.01 -7.27 -14.85
C PRO A 59 -0.84 -6.55 -13.77
N SER A 60 -0.73 -7.03 -12.53
CA SER A 60 -1.52 -6.53 -11.41
C SER A 60 -1.22 -5.06 -11.12
N LEU A 61 -2.29 -4.27 -11.00
CA LEU A 61 -2.27 -2.97 -10.35
C LEU A 61 -2.14 -3.14 -8.83
N PRO A 62 -2.04 -2.06 -8.04
CA PRO A 62 -2.07 -2.17 -6.59
C PRO A 62 -3.31 -2.89 -6.07
N ASP A 63 -3.36 -3.25 -4.78
CA ASP A 63 -4.51 -3.99 -4.24
C ASP A 63 -5.79 -3.16 -4.20
N PHE A 64 -5.69 -1.87 -3.84
CA PHE A 64 -6.84 -0.99 -3.61
C PHE A 64 -6.69 0.41 -4.21
N GLU A 65 -7.83 0.98 -4.58
CA GLU A 65 -7.98 2.41 -4.86
C GLU A 65 -9.25 2.96 -4.24
N GLY A 66 -9.28 4.26 -4.01
CA GLY A 66 -10.43 4.92 -3.41
C GLY A 66 -10.43 6.42 -3.62
N VAL A 67 -11.49 7.05 -3.09
CA VAL A 67 -11.71 8.50 -3.16
C VAL A 67 -12.14 8.99 -1.78
N LEU A 68 -11.53 10.06 -1.30
CA LEU A 68 -11.89 10.76 -0.07
C LEU A 68 -13.13 11.64 -0.29
N TYR A 69 -13.77 12.09 0.79
CA TYR A 69 -14.96 12.95 0.74
C TYR A 69 -14.74 14.27 -0.01
N ASP A 70 -13.49 14.74 -0.12
CA ASP A 70 -13.09 15.95 -0.84
C ASP A 70 -12.74 15.70 -2.32
N GLY A 71 -12.94 14.48 -2.81
CA GLY A 71 -12.70 14.11 -4.20
C GLY A 71 -11.27 13.69 -4.52
N ARG A 72 -10.33 13.74 -3.56
CA ARG A 72 -8.96 13.25 -3.78
C ARG A 72 -8.95 11.73 -3.89
N GLN A 73 -8.33 11.22 -4.95
CA GLN A 73 -8.05 9.78 -5.10
C GLN A 73 -6.95 9.37 -4.11
N PHE A 74 -6.94 8.11 -3.66
CA PHE A 74 -5.81 7.47 -3.01
C PHE A 74 -5.62 6.03 -3.50
N ILE A 75 -4.42 5.47 -3.28
CA ILE A 75 -4.04 4.11 -3.69
C ILE A 75 -3.32 3.40 -2.53
N ILE A 76 -3.67 2.14 -2.29
CA ILE A 76 -3.06 1.31 -1.25
C ILE A 76 -2.64 -0.04 -1.83
N GLU A 77 -1.39 -0.42 -1.59
CA GLU A 77 -0.90 -1.79 -1.71
C GLU A 77 -0.80 -2.40 -0.32
N ALA A 78 -1.41 -3.56 -0.07
CA ALA A 78 -1.48 -4.15 1.27
C ALA A 78 -0.64 -5.43 1.37
N LYS A 79 0.20 -5.49 2.39
CA LYS A 79 1.06 -6.65 2.64
C LYS A 79 0.98 -7.12 4.07
N HIS A 80 1.12 -8.43 4.23
CA HIS A 80 1.22 -9.08 5.51
C HIS A 80 2.58 -9.77 5.62
N CYS A 81 3.31 -9.51 6.71
CA CYS A 81 4.65 -10.02 6.96
C CYS A 81 4.71 -10.78 8.29
N GLN A 82 5.05 -12.07 8.23
CA GLN A 82 5.35 -12.89 9.42
C GLN A 82 6.86 -12.88 9.78
N GLN A 83 7.70 -12.34 8.91
CA GLN A 83 9.16 -12.34 9.05
C GLN A 83 9.65 -11.12 9.84
N THR A 84 10.96 -11.02 10.08
CA THR A 84 11.59 -9.82 10.68
C THR A 84 11.54 -8.62 9.75
N ALA A 85 11.52 -8.86 8.45
CA ALA A 85 11.55 -7.84 7.42
C ALA A 85 10.65 -8.23 6.26
N PHE A 86 9.99 -7.24 5.66
CA PHE A 86 9.26 -7.40 4.44
C PHE A 86 10.22 -7.43 3.27
N ASP A 87 10.20 -8.54 2.55
CA ASP A 87 11.07 -8.78 1.42
C ASP A 87 10.57 -8.03 0.18
N MET A 88 11.39 -7.15 -0.38
CA MET A 88 11.01 -6.36 -1.57
C MET A 88 11.10 -7.14 -2.88
N ARG A 89 11.40 -8.45 -2.88
CA ARG A 89 11.38 -9.23 -4.13
C ARG A 89 10.01 -9.18 -4.84
N LYS A 90 10.04 -9.40 -6.16
CA LYS A 90 8.87 -9.34 -7.06
C LYS A 90 7.73 -10.25 -6.61
N GLU A 91 8.00 -11.31 -5.86
CA GLU A 91 6.99 -12.22 -5.34
C GLU A 91 6.09 -11.52 -4.31
N SER A 92 6.65 -10.60 -3.53
CA SER A 92 5.97 -9.87 -2.46
C SER A 92 5.29 -8.59 -2.97
N ILE A 93 5.98 -7.80 -3.78
CA ILE A 93 5.46 -6.57 -4.39
C ILE A 93 5.96 -6.50 -5.84
N LYS A 94 5.10 -6.17 -6.81
CA LYS A 94 5.49 -6.14 -8.22
C LYS A 94 6.07 -4.77 -8.57
N PRO A 95 7.16 -4.69 -9.36
CA PRO A 95 7.72 -3.41 -9.82
C PRO A 95 6.69 -2.50 -10.50
N LYS A 96 5.78 -3.08 -11.30
CA LYS A 96 4.71 -2.33 -11.97
C LYS A 96 3.70 -1.70 -11.01
N GLN A 97 3.46 -2.31 -9.83
CA GLN A 97 2.59 -1.72 -8.81
C GLN A 97 3.24 -0.46 -8.24
N VAL A 98 4.54 -0.53 -7.93
CA VAL A 98 5.31 0.63 -7.44
C VAL A 98 5.43 1.71 -8.52
N GLU A 99 5.73 1.34 -9.76
CA GLU A 99 5.77 2.26 -10.91
C GLU A 99 4.44 3.01 -11.08
N HIS A 100 3.30 2.30 -11.04
CA HIS A 100 1.97 2.92 -11.07
C HIS A 100 1.77 3.88 -9.90
N MET A 101 2.13 3.47 -8.68
CA MET A 101 1.99 4.34 -7.50
C MET A 101 2.88 5.60 -7.59
N LEU A 102 4.12 5.47 -8.09
CA LEU A 102 5.03 6.60 -8.30
C LEU A 102 4.47 7.57 -9.36
N GLU A 103 3.96 7.05 -10.47
CA GLU A 103 3.30 7.84 -11.50
C GLU A 103 2.11 8.62 -10.90
N ARG A 104 1.21 7.95 -10.17
CA ARG A 104 0.03 8.59 -9.57
C ARG A 104 0.42 9.61 -8.48
N SER A 105 1.46 9.32 -7.71
CA SER A 105 1.98 10.25 -6.70
C SER A 105 2.48 11.56 -7.30
N ALA A 106 2.99 11.55 -8.54
CA ALA A 106 3.42 12.76 -9.23
C ALA A 106 2.24 13.72 -9.54
N PHE A 107 1.01 13.21 -9.55
CA PHE A 107 -0.22 13.99 -9.68
C PHE A 107 -0.87 14.31 -8.32
N GLY A 108 -0.15 14.14 -7.21
CA GLY A 108 -0.65 14.43 -5.87
C GLY A 108 -1.58 13.37 -5.28
N VAL A 109 -1.70 12.18 -5.91
CA VAL A 109 -2.48 11.05 -5.37
C VAL A 109 -1.71 10.41 -4.21
N PRO A 110 -2.24 10.37 -2.97
CA PRO A 110 -1.60 9.67 -1.87
C PRO A 110 -1.54 8.17 -2.15
N CYS A 111 -0.33 7.63 -2.17
CA CYS A 111 -0.07 6.22 -2.45
C CYS A 111 0.69 5.60 -1.27
N PHE A 112 0.22 4.47 -0.75
CA PHE A 112 0.81 3.83 0.43
C PHE A 112 1.04 2.33 0.24
N LEU A 113 2.21 1.85 0.66
CA LEU A 113 2.43 0.44 0.98
C LEU A 113 2.08 0.22 2.46
N VAL A 114 0.96 -0.45 2.72
CA VAL A 114 0.50 -0.74 4.09
C VAL A 114 0.91 -2.15 4.47
N ILE A 115 1.81 -2.27 5.45
CA ILE A 115 2.37 -3.55 5.89
C ILE A 115 1.90 -3.85 7.31
N HIS A 116 1.26 -5.00 7.52
CA HIS A 116 1.07 -5.58 8.85
C HIS A 116 2.21 -6.54 9.18
N PHE A 117 3.00 -6.21 10.21
CA PHE A 117 3.98 -7.11 10.79
C PHE A 117 3.35 -7.85 11.97
N ALA A 118 3.18 -9.17 11.83
CA ALA A 118 2.61 -10.02 12.88
C ALA A 118 3.49 -10.03 14.14
N GLU A 119 2.92 -10.28 15.31
CA GLU A 119 3.68 -10.43 16.55
C GLU A 119 4.75 -11.52 16.41
N ARG A 120 5.93 -11.26 16.96
CA ARG A 120 6.99 -12.27 17.05
C ARG A 120 7.50 -12.37 18.48
N ARG A 121 7.53 -13.59 18.99
CA ARG A 121 8.06 -13.89 20.32
C ARG A 121 9.06 -15.04 20.22
N GLY A 122 10.27 -14.78 20.70
CA GLY A 122 11.29 -15.80 20.94
C GLY A 122 11.62 -15.86 22.42
N GLN A 123 12.60 -16.71 22.78
CA GLN A 123 13.04 -16.84 24.17
C GLN A 123 13.63 -15.51 24.72
N ASN A 124 14.36 -14.77 23.88
CA ASN A 124 15.10 -13.56 24.28
C ASN A 124 14.59 -12.27 23.59
N PHE A 125 13.50 -12.35 22.82
CA PHE A 125 13.00 -11.18 22.10
C PHE A 125 11.47 -11.18 22.02
N PHE A 126 10.91 -9.98 21.98
CA PHE A 126 9.50 -9.75 21.75
C PHE A 126 9.33 -8.54 20.83
N TYR A 127 8.64 -8.74 19.71
CA TYR A 127 8.25 -7.69 18.79
C TYR A 127 6.73 -7.67 18.68
N PRO A 128 6.05 -6.63 19.19
CA PRO A 128 4.59 -6.55 19.15
C PRO A 128 4.10 -6.45 17.71
N ALA A 129 2.86 -6.87 17.43
CA ALA A 129 2.28 -6.64 16.12
C ALA A 129 2.13 -5.14 15.84
N ILE A 130 2.49 -4.72 14.63
CA ILE A 130 2.35 -3.32 14.18
C ILE A 130 1.83 -3.28 12.75
N THR A 131 1.18 -2.19 12.39
CA THR A 131 0.82 -1.89 11.00
C THR A 131 1.36 -0.54 10.64
N VAL A 132 2.03 -0.44 9.49
CA VAL A 132 2.70 0.77 9.05
C VAL A 132 2.25 1.11 7.64
N ALA A 133 1.86 2.36 7.40
CA ALA A 133 1.56 2.90 6.09
C ALA A 133 2.80 3.68 5.60
N ILE A 134 3.51 3.12 4.62
CA ILE A 134 4.73 3.72 4.06
C ILE A 134 4.35 4.47 2.78
N PRO A 135 4.57 5.80 2.69
CA PRO A 135 4.27 6.56 1.49
C PRO A 135 5.15 6.10 0.31
N VAL A 136 4.52 5.93 -0.84
CA VAL A 136 5.16 5.63 -2.13
C VAL A 136 5.10 6.87 -2.99
N ASN A 137 6.23 7.57 -3.08
CA ASN A 137 6.37 8.81 -3.84
C ASN A 137 7.82 9.01 -4.32
N ASN A 138 8.02 10.01 -5.18
CA ASN A 138 9.32 10.31 -5.77
C ASN A 138 10.33 10.96 -4.81
N SER A 139 9.92 11.43 -3.63
CA SER A 139 10.87 12.04 -2.68
C SER A 139 11.74 10.98 -1.99
N ARG A 140 11.28 9.72 -1.95
CA ARG A 140 12.05 8.61 -1.38
C ARG A 140 12.69 7.78 -2.48
N ARG A 141 14.00 8.00 -2.68
CA ARG A 141 14.79 7.34 -3.73
C ARG A 141 14.72 5.81 -3.74
N ALA A 142 14.54 5.18 -2.58
CA ALA A 142 14.41 3.73 -2.46
C ALA A 142 13.33 3.11 -3.38
N TRP A 143 12.24 3.83 -3.67
CA TRP A 143 11.21 3.35 -4.60
C TRP A 143 11.64 3.39 -6.06
N GLN A 144 12.34 4.46 -6.45
CA GLN A 144 12.86 4.58 -7.81
C GLN A 144 13.98 3.57 -8.06
N ASP A 145 14.92 3.49 -7.12
CA ASP A 145 16.00 2.53 -7.09
C ASP A 145 15.45 1.09 -7.22
N TYR A 146 14.32 0.78 -6.56
CA TYR A 146 13.62 -0.49 -6.67
C TYR A 146 13.14 -0.77 -8.09
N VAL A 147 12.41 0.17 -8.71
CA VAL A 147 11.89 0.03 -10.08
C VAL A 147 13.04 -0.10 -11.09
N ASP A 148 14.06 0.74 -10.96
CA ASP A 148 15.23 0.76 -11.84
C ASP A 148 16.01 -0.55 -11.80
N ALA A 149 16.22 -1.12 -10.61
CA ALA A 149 16.91 -2.41 -10.45
C ALA A 149 16.20 -3.53 -11.23
N TYR A 150 14.86 -3.54 -11.23
CA TYR A 150 14.07 -4.50 -11.99
C TYR A 150 14.10 -4.22 -13.50
N ALA A 151 14.07 -2.96 -13.92
CA ALA A 151 14.17 -2.57 -15.32
C ALA A 151 15.53 -2.98 -15.92
N ILE A 152 16.63 -2.72 -15.20
CA ILE A 152 17.99 -3.11 -15.58
C ILE A 152 18.11 -4.62 -15.68
N ALA A 153 17.68 -5.36 -14.65
CA ALA A 153 17.75 -6.83 -14.67
C ALA A 153 16.95 -7.44 -15.83
N ARG A 154 15.78 -6.88 -16.16
CA ARG A 154 14.98 -7.28 -17.33
C ARG A 154 15.74 -7.04 -18.64
N ARG A 155 16.33 -5.84 -18.79
CA ARG A 155 17.13 -5.48 -19.99
C ARG A 155 18.34 -6.39 -20.17
N LEU A 156 19.03 -6.72 -19.08
CA LEU A 156 20.24 -7.55 -19.09
C LEU A 156 19.93 -9.06 -19.05
N LYS A 157 18.66 -9.46 -18.96
CA LYS A 157 18.23 -10.87 -18.76
C LYS A 157 18.90 -11.53 -17.55
N GLN A 158 19.17 -10.75 -16.50
CA GLN A 158 19.82 -11.21 -15.27
C GLN A 158 18.82 -11.45 -14.15
N LYS A 159 19.23 -12.26 -13.16
CA LYS A 159 18.48 -12.37 -11.91
C LYS A 159 18.57 -11.02 -11.18
N VAL A 160 17.42 -10.50 -10.79
CA VAL A 160 17.34 -9.28 -9.99
C VAL A 160 18.01 -9.55 -8.65
N LYS A 161 18.99 -8.73 -8.28
CA LYS A 161 19.43 -8.65 -6.88
C LYS A 161 18.45 -7.73 -6.16
N PRO A 162 17.67 -8.22 -5.19
CA PRO A 162 16.73 -7.38 -4.47
C PRO A 162 17.48 -6.25 -3.76
N GLN A 163 16.85 -5.08 -3.68
CA GLN A 163 17.42 -3.91 -3.01
C GLN A 163 17.50 -4.04 -1.48
N GLY A 164 17.14 -5.19 -0.95
CA GLY A 164 17.08 -5.47 0.48
C GLY A 164 15.67 -5.81 0.92
N SER A 165 15.41 -5.57 2.19
CA SER A 165 14.13 -5.82 2.85
C SER A 165 13.78 -4.64 3.75
N ILE A 166 12.50 -4.36 3.91
CA ILE A 166 11.98 -3.32 4.80
C ILE A 166 11.81 -3.96 6.18
N THR A 167 12.74 -3.69 7.10
CA THR A 167 12.60 -4.09 8.51
C THR A 167 11.48 -3.29 9.17
N ARG A 168 11.09 -3.67 10.40
CA ARG A 168 10.12 -2.90 11.19
C ARG A 168 10.60 -1.48 11.46
N ASP A 169 11.87 -1.35 11.84
CA ASP A 169 12.47 -0.05 12.15
C ASP A 169 12.49 0.85 10.92
N ILE A 170 12.90 0.30 9.76
CA ILE A 170 12.84 1.02 8.47
C ILE A 170 11.39 1.40 8.14
N ALA A 171 10.43 0.49 8.31
CA ALA A 171 9.03 0.80 8.04
C ALA A 171 8.55 1.98 8.91
N GLN A 172 8.85 1.95 10.22
CA GLN A 172 8.45 2.99 11.17
C GLN A 172 9.18 4.32 10.95
N GLU A 173 10.43 4.28 10.50
CA GLU A 173 11.18 5.47 10.09
C GLU A 173 10.57 6.07 8.80
N TRP A 174 10.13 5.21 7.88
CA TRP A 174 9.70 5.64 6.57
C TRP A 174 8.24 6.02 6.47
N GLY A 175 7.41 5.46 7.35
CA GLY A 175 5.96 5.54 7.31
C GLY A 175 5.34 5.87 8.65
N GLN A 176 4.01 5.78 8.69
CA GLN A 176 3.21 6.10 9.86
C GLN A 176 2.61 4.83 10.47
N LEU A 177 2.65 4.73 11.81
CA LEU A 177 1.92 3.68 12.52
C LEU A 177 0.42 3.86 12.32
N VAL A 178 -0.24 2.81 11.82
CA VAL A 178 -1.69 2.78 11.62
C VAL A 178 -2.36 2.35 12.93
N PRO A 179 -3.14 3.22 13.59
CA PRO A 179 -3.88 2.86 14.79
C PRO A 179 -4.92 1.77 14.49
N TRP A 180 -5.17 0.91 15.47
CA TRP A 180 -6.25 -0.07 15.41
C TRP A 180 -7.30 0.28 16.46
N ARG A 181 -8.57 0.21 16.09
CA ARG A 181 -9.68 0.55 16.99
C ARG A 181 -10.73 -0.54 16.90
N ILE A 182 -11.45 -0.83 17.98
CA ILE A 182 -12.66 -1.65 17.93
C ILE A 182 -13.84 -0.68 17.85
N PRO A 183 -14.44 -0.49 16.66
CA PRO A 183 -15.52 0.47 16.56
C PRO A 183 -16.78 -0.03 17.28
N LYS A 184 -17.66 0.90 17.68
CA LYS A 184 -18.94 0.54 18.32
C LYS A 184 -19.72 -0.43 17.43
N GLY A 185 -20.16 -1.55 18.02
CA GLY A 185 -20.90 -2.62 17.36
C GLY A 185 -20.04 -3.66 16.63
N CYS A 186 -18.73 -3.50 16.57
CA CYS A 186 -17.81 -4.47 15.98
C CYS A 186 -17.19 -5.36 17.05
N ARG A 187 -16.91 -6.62 16.71
CA ARG A 187 -16.13 -7.55 17.56
C ARG A 187 -14.64 -7.58 17.23
N LYS A 188 -14.29 -7.14 16.01
CA LYS A 188 -12.92 -7.13 15.51
C LYS A 188 -12.37 -5.70 15.56
N ALA A 189 -11.07 -5.59 15.83
CA ALA A 189 -10.34 -4.35 15.63
C ALA A 189 -10.18 -4.10 14.12
N LEU A 190 -10.35 -2.85 13.72
CA LEU A 190 -10.17 -2.38 12.35
C LEU A 190 -9.05 -1.33 12.31
N PRO A 191 -8.25 -1.29 11.24
CA PRO A 191 -7.25 -0.23 11.04
C PRO A 191 -7.94 1.11 10.77
N ASP A 192 -7.41 2.17 11.34
CA ASP A 192 -7.87 3.54 11.13
C ASP A 192 -7.26 4.11 9.85
N LEU A 193 -7.95 3.90 8.72
CA LEU A 193 -7.48 4.32 7.41
C LEU A 193 -7.36 5.85 7.26
N MET A 194 -8.21 6.60 7.96
CA MET A 194 -8.21 8.05 7.85
C MET A 194 -6.94 8.67 8.43
N SER A 195 -6.33 8.02 9.43
CA SER A 195 -5.14 8.52 10.14
C SER A 195 -3.93 8.80 9.25
N PHE A 196 -3.77 8.09 8.13
CA PHE A 196 -2.66 8.29 7.20
C PHE A 196 -3.12 8.80 5.82
N LEU A 197 -4.42 8.73 5.51
CA LEU A 197 -4.97 9.27 4.26
C LEU A 197 -5.25 10.77 4.33
N VAL A 198 -5.57 11.27 5.54
CA VAL A 198 -5.76 12.69 5.81
C VAL A 198 -4.70 13.07 6.84
N PRO A 199 -3.54 13.58 6.41
CA PRO A 199 -2.57 14.12 7.36
C PRO A 199 -3.28 15.18 8.20
N ASP A 200 -3.10 15.15 9.52
CA ASP A 200 -3.67 16.14 10.42
C ASP A 200 -3.28 17.53 9.88
N SER A 201 -4.26 18.31 9.42
CA SER A 201 -4.06 19.67 8.93
C SER A 201 -3.81 20.66 10.08
N THR A 202 -3.26 20.17 11.19
CA THR A 202 -2.94 20.96 12.39
C THR A 202 -1.66 21.79 12.23
N GLU A 203 -0.94 21.64 11.13
CA GLU A 203 -0.23 22.79 10.57
C GLU A 203 -1.25 23.70 9.89
N THR A 204 -2.05 24.38 10.71
CA THR A 204 -2.57 25.69 10.31
C THR A 204 -1.32 26.48 9.92
N PRO A 205 -1.16 26.93 8.67
CA PRO A 205 -0.05 27.83 8.36
C PRO A 205 -0.11 28.93 9.41
N ALA A 206 1.02 29.19 10.08
CA ALA A 206 1.12 30.37 10.95
C ALA A 206 0.51 31.53 10.15
N PRO A 207 -0.34 32.38 10.75
CA PRO A 207 -0.90 33.52 10.04
C PRO A 207 0.27 34.37 9.54
N ASP A 208 0.65 34.18 8.28
CA ASP A 208 1.68 34.97 7.63
C ASP A 208 1.13 36.39 7.55
N SER A 209 1.70 37.21 8.43
CA SER A 209 2.03 38.62 8.25
C SER A 209 1.23 39.35 7.18
N GLU A 210 0.37 40.24 7.66
CA GLU A 210 0.01 41.53 7.05
C GLU A 210 0.16 41.58 5.53
N GLN A 211 -0.94 41.37 4.81
CA GLN A 211 -1.03 41.82 3.44
C GLN A 211 -0.73 43.33 3.41
N PRO A 212 0.23 43.81 2.60
CA PRO A 212 0.46 45.24 2.49
C PRO A 212 -0.78 45.89 1.89
N THR A 213 -1.31 46.86 2.61
CA THR A 213 -2.35 47.77 2.13
C THR A 213 -1.81 48.51 0.90
N LEU A 214 -2.34 48.18 -0.27
CA LEU A 214 -2.13 48.97 -1.47
C LEU A 214 -3.00 50.23 -1.34
N PHE A 215 -2.32 51.38 -1.24
CA PHE A 215 -2.87 52.71 -1.46
C PHE A 215 -3.03 52.99 -2.96
#